data_AF-A0A7V3UL95-F1
#
_entry.id   AF-A0A7V3UL95-F1
#
_cell.length_a   1.000
_cell.length_b   1.000
_cell.length_c   1.000
_cell.angle_alpha   90.00
_cell.angle_beta   90.00
_cell.angle_gamma   90.00
#
_symmetry.space_group_name_H-M   'P 1'
#
loop_
_entity.id
_entity.type
_entity.pdbx_description
1 polymer ?
#
loop_
_entity_poly.entity_id
_entity_poly.type
_entity_poly.pdbx_seq_one_letter_code
_entity_poly.pdbx_strand_id
1 'polypeptide(L)'
;MTSYERVFIETSALVDYTLKPEYRKKIDAILDKYSTKTSSNYVRMELKKGVITYLVYLHNKIINCGEWSEVQRAISKLSSTPQKHRLGTILEVLENFFAEIESATLPDIAQEYGQITHSEYLRRRSSSYLRLSIRRLWKQFEKIVDEDVNPMSCFIDIKPPVLVNGMFDNSPRTCDKSEFECKIKNFFRENSESFDRILDDLKKISEADRDVETKHRIKSLKEILRLLPYNNRKFSNRENPQRCWNCSDAILAVTSPEGAHILHHNPQHYNSICKSINKTGVTY
;
A
#
# COMPACT_ATOMS: atom_id res chain seq x y z
N MET A 1 -14.67 -28.24 9.63
CA MET A 1 -14.69 -26.82 9.21
C MET A 1 -14.67 -26.80 7.70
N THR A 2 -15.59 -26.09 7.06
CA THR A 2 -15.52 -25.81 5.62
C THR A 2 -14.30 -24.91 5.38
N SER A 3 -13.22 -25.50 4.88
CA SER A 3 -12.06 -24.74 4.42
C SER A 3 -12.42 -24.11 3.07
N TYR A 4 -12.24 -22.79 2.96
CA TYR A 4 -12.31 -22.12 1.67
C TYR A 4 -10.99 -22.35 0.94
N GLU A 5 -11.04 -22.49 -0.38
CA GLU A 5 -9.86 -22.89 -1.15
C GLU A 5 -8.79 -21.79 -1.23
N ARG A 6 -9.21 -20.51 -1.30
CA ARG A 6 -8.26 -19.42 -1.54
C ARG A 6 -8.70 -18.06 -0.98
N VAL A 7 -7.73 -17.33 -0.43
CA VAL A 7 -7.85 -15.91 -0.09
C VAL A 7 -6.83 -15.10 -0.89
N PHE A 8 -7.23 -13.92 -1.35
CA PHE A 8 -6.38 -12.91 -1.94
C PHE A 8 -6.14 -11.79 -0.92
N ILE A 9 -4.89 -11.59 -0.55
CA ILE A 9 -4.44 -10.58 0.40
C ILE A 9 -4.09 -9.32 -0.40
N GLU A 10 -4.91 -8.28 -0.30
CA GLU A 10 -4.61 -6.99 -0.92
C GLU A 10 -3.73 -6.10 -0.02
N THR A 11 -3.41 -4.90 -0.51
CA THR A 11 -2.44 -4.00 0.10
C THR A 11 -2.79 -3.62 1.53
N SER A 12 -4.05 -3.25 1.80
CA SER A 12 -4.48 -2.76 3.12
C SER A 12 -4.38 -3.85 4.19
N ALA A 13 -4.83 -5.07 3.90
CA ALA A 13 -4.72 -6.24 4.76
C ALA A 13 -3.27 -6.53 5.14
N LEU A 14 -2.34 -6.47 4.18
CA LEU A 14 -0.93 -6.71 4.46
C LEU A 14 -0.29 -5.60 5.31
N VAL A 15 -0.67 -4.35 5.07
CA VAL A 15 -0.19 -3.20 5.86
C VAL A 15 -0.66 -3.33 7.30
N ASP A 16 -1.95 -3.55 7.51
CA ASP A 16 -2.55 -3.64 8.85
C ASP A 16 -2.03 -4.88 9.59
N TYR A 17 -1.92 -6.02 8.90
CA TYR A 17 -1.30 -7.24 9.45
C TYR A 17 0.10 -6.98 10.04
N THR A 18 0.88 -6.13 9.37
CA THR A 18 2.27 -5.90 9.71
C THR A 18 2.46 -4.79 10.73
N LEU A 19 1.75 -3.67 10.54
CA LEU A 19 2.00 -2.42 11.26
C LEU A 19 1.01 -2.17 12.41
N LYS A 20 -0.09 -2.91 12.48
CA LYS A 20 -1.18 -2.69 13.44
C LYS A 20 -1.46 -3.97 14.24
N PRO A 21 -0.79 -4.15 15.39
CA PRO A 21 -0.88 -5.38 16.21
C PRO A 21 -2.31 -5.81 16.55
N GLU A 22 -3.24 -4.86 16.70
CA GLU A 22 -4.64 -5.07 17.01
C GLU A 22 -5.42 -5.80 15.90
N TYR A 23 -5.02 -5.66 14.63
CA TYR A 23 -5.65 -6.37 13.51
C TYR A 23 -5.02 -7.73 13.26
N ARG A 24 -3.77 -7.94 13.68
CA ARG A 24 -3.01 -9.16 13.38
C ARG A 24 -3.75 -10.45 13.76
N LYS A 25 -4.27 -10.52 14.99
CA LYS A 25 -5.01 -11.71 15.47
C LYS A 25 -6.29 -11.96 14.67
N LYS A 26 -7.00 -10.90 14.27
CA LYS A 26 -8.23 -11.00 13.47
C LYS A 26 -7.91 -11.51 12.07
N ILE A 27 -6.86 -10.97 11.45
CA ILE A 27 -6.39 -11.37 10.12
C ILE A 27 -5.90 -12.82 10.17
N ASP A 28 -5.07 -13.22 11.14
CA ASP A 28 -4.61 -14.62 11.32
C ASP A 28 -5.82 -15.58 11.39
N ALA A 29 -6.82 -15.27 12.24
CA ALA A 29 -8.02 -16.09 12.37
C ALA A 29 -8.87 -16.19 11.08
N ILE A 30 -8.77 -15.21 10.17
CA ILE A 30 -9.39 -15.28 8.85
C ILE A 30 -8.53 -16.14 7.93
N LEU A 31 -7.23 -15.86 7.85
CA LEU A 31 -6.27 -16.55 6.98
C LEU A 31 -6.19 -18.06 7.29
N ASP A 32 -6.34 -18.47 8.54
CA ASP A 32 -6.36 -19.88 8.97
C ASP A 32 -7.54 -20.69 8.41
N LYS A 33 -8.58 -20.02 7.88
CA LYS A 33 -9.73 -20.68 7.23
C LYS A 33 -9.46 -21.06 5.78
N TYR A 34 -8.37 -20.58 5.20
CA TYR A 34 -8.04 -20.77 3.78
C TYR A 34 -6.79 -21.64 3.62
N SER A 35 -6.85 -22.57 2.68
CA SER A 35 -5.70 -23.43 2.37
C SER A 35 -4.61 -22.67 1.62
N THR A 36 -4.99 -21.76 0.72
CA THR A 36 -4.04 -20.99 -0.12
C THR A 36 -4.19 -19.48 0.09
N LYS A 37 -3.07 -18.80 0.34
CA LYS A 37 -2.98 -17.34 0.48
C LYS A 37 -2.27 -16.77 -0.74
N THR A 38 -3.00 -16.03 -1.55
CA THR A 38 -2.49 -15.42 -2.77
C THR A 38 -2.37 -13.92 -2.62
N SER A 39 -1.45 -13.31 -3.34
CA SER A 39 -1.40 -11.85 -3.52
C SER A 39 -0.86 -11.55 -4.91
N SER A 40 -0.58 -10.28 -5.19
CA SER A 40 -0.04 -9.89 -6.49
C SER A 40 1.20 -9.02 -6.37
N ASN A 41 2.00 -9.04 -7.43
CA ASN A 41 3.16 -8.17 -7.56
C ASN A 41 2.74 -6.69 -7.56
N TYR A 42 1.49 -6.41 -7.98
CA TYR A 42 0.90 -5.09 -7.90
C TYR A 42 0.75 -4.62 -6.44
N VAL A 43 0.43 -5.50 -5.49
CA VAL A 43 0.45 -5.18 -4.05
C VAL A 43 1.86 -4.79 -3.59
N ARG A 44 2.92 -5.49 -4.02
CA ARG A 44 4.31 -5.07 -3.72
C ARG A 44 4.61 -3.67 -4.26
N MET A 45 4.13 -3.36 -5.46
CA MET A 45 4.23 -2.02 -6.05
C MET A 45 3.49 -0.99 -5.19
N GLU A 46 2.29 -1.32 -4.71
CA GLU A 46 1.50 -0.45 -3.85
C GLU A 46 2.19 -0.15 -2.51
N LEU A 47 2.73 -1.19 -1.87
CA LEU A 47 3.54 -1.03 -0.66
C LEU A 47 4.71 -0.09 -0.91
N LYS A 48 5.46 -0.32 -2.00
CA LYS A 48 6.67 0.44 -2.32
C LYS A 48 6.36 1.91 -2.61
N LYS A 49 5.32 2.20 -3.40
CA LYS A 49 4.92 3.58 -3.77
C LYS A 49 4.21 4.31 -2.62
N GLY A 50 3.47 3.57 -1.79
CA GLY A 50 2.67 4.09 -0.69
C GLY A 50 3.44 4.08 0.62
N VAL A 51 2.96 3.25 1.56
CA VAL A 51 3.41 3.21 2.96
C VAL A 51 4.93 3.14 3.13
N ILE A 52 5.65 2.30 2.37
CA ILE A 52 7.11 2.16 2.49
C ILE A 52 7.80 3.48 2.13
N THR A 53 7.33 4.18 1.10
CA THR A 53 7.89 5.49 0.74
C THR A 53 7.74 6.49 1.88
N TYR A 54 6.65 6.44 2.65
CA TYR A 54 6.41 7.35 3.77
C TYR A 54 7.27 7.00 4.98
N LEU A 55 7.41 5.70 5.29
CA LEU A 55 8.32 5.22 6.33
C LEU A 55 9.77 5.58 6.02
N VAL A 56 10.21 5.37 4.77
CA VAL A 56 11.56 5.73 4.30
C VAL A 56 11.78 7.24 4.38
N TYR A 57 10.79 8.04 3.99
CA TYR A 57 10.86 9.50 4.13
C TYR A 57 11.07 9.90 5.59
N LEU A 58 10.24 9.39 6.50
CA LEU A 58 10.32 9.70 7.92
C LEU A 58 11.67 9.28 8.52
N HIS A 59 12.12 8.06 8.24
CA HIS A 59 13.41 7.55 8.68
C HIS A 59 14.55 8.45 8.20
N ASN A 60 14.60 8.75 6.90
CA ASN A 60 15.65 9.59 6.34
C ASN A 60 15.59 11.02 6.89
N LYS A 61 14.41 11.54 7.27
CA LYS A 61 14.31 12.82 7.99
C LYS A 61 14.90 12.75 9.39
N ILE A 62 14.62 11.68 10.15
CA ILE A 62 15.19 11.48 11.50
C ILE A 62 16.73 11.40 11.47
N ILE A 63 17.29 10.77 10.44
CA ILE A 63 18.74 10.67 10.27
C ILE A 63 19.37 12.04 9.95
N ASN A 64 18.71 12.83 9.09
CA ASN A 64 19.25 14.11 8.63
C ASN A 64 19.04 15.29 9.59
N CYS A 65 18.02 15.24 10.45
CA CYS A 65 17.79 16.26 11.48
C CYS A 65 18.72 16.02 12.68
N GLY A 66 19.26 17.08 13.30
CA GLY A 66 20.07 16.98 14.51
C GLY A 66 19.20 16.76 15.76
N GLU A 67 18.01 17.37 15.76
CA GLU A 67 17.11 17.40 16.91
C GLU A 67 15.72 16.83 16.56
N TRP A 68 15.04 16.23 17.54
CA TRP A 68 13.67 15.74 17.37
C TRP A 68 12.68 16.85 17.00
N SER A 69 12.88 18.06 17.54
CA SER A 69 12.05 19.23 17.20
C SER A 69 12.13 19.59 15.70
N GLU A 70 13.27 19.34 15.05
CA GLU A 70 13.43 19.53 13.60
C GLU A 70 12.64 18.49 12.80
N VAL A 71 12.61 17.24 13.28
CA VAL A 71 11.79 16.17 12.71
C VAL A 71 10.31 16.56 12.78
N GLN A 72 9.83 16.99 13.95
CA GLN A 72 8.45 17.44 14.15
C GLN A 72 8.10 18.61 13.22
N ARG A 73 8.98 19.62 13.11
CA ARG A 73 8.80 20.72 12.16
C ARG A 73 8.72 20.24 10.72
N ALA A 74 9.57 19.28 10.32
CA ALA A 74 9.57 18.73 8.97
C ALA A 74 8.27 17.95 8.65
N ILE A 75 7.71 17.23 9.62
CA ILE A 75 6.44 16.51 9.49
C ILE A 75 5.27 17.49 9.43
N SER A 76 5.23 18.48 10.33
CA SER A 76 4.17 19.49 10.38
C SER A 76 4.04 20.23 9.04
N LYS A 77 5.17 20.55 8.40
CA LYS A 77 5.19 21.18 7.06
C LYS A 77 4.50 20.34 5.97
N LEU A 78 4.38 19.02 6.12
CA LEU A 78 3.68 18.19 5.12
C LEU A 78 2.20 18.58 4.98
N SER A 79 1.56 19.04 6.05
CA SER A 79 0.16 19.46 6.05
C SER A 79 -0.14 20.58 5.05
N SER A 80 0.84 21.44 4.79
CA SER A 80 0.75 22.59 3.87
C SER A 80 1.26 22.28 2.46
N THR A 81 1.53 21.02 2.13
CA THR A 81 2.10 20.62 0.83
C THR A 81 1.17 19.66 0.09
N PRO A 82 1.37 19.44 -1.23
CA PRO A 82 0.70 18.37 -1.96
C PRO A 82 0.92 16.97 -1.36
N GLN A 83 1.92 16.81 -0.47
CA GLN A 83 2.23 15.58 0.25
C GLN A 83 1.40 15.39 1.52
N LYS A 84 0.35 16.18 1.78
CA LYS A 84 -0.53 16.04 2.95
C LYS A 84 -1.09 14.62 3.12
N HIS A 85 -1.28 13.87 2.04
CA HIS A 85 -1.74 12.49 2.06
C HIS A 85 -0.75 11.52 2.76
N ARG A 86 0.53 11.90 2.88
CA ARG A 86 1.54 11.13 3.63
C ARG A 86 1.40 11.28 5.14
N LEU A 87 0.77 12.37 5.58
CA LEU A 87 0.76 12.78 6.98
C LEU A 87 0.00 11.78 7.85
N GLY A 88 -1.15 11.29 7.39
CA GLY A 88 -1.96 10.32 8.15
C GLY A 88 -1.16 9.08 8.53
N THR A 89 -0.57 8.40 7.55
CA THR A 89 0.28 7.22 7.78
C THR A 89 1.51 7.54 8.65
N ILE A 90 2.14 8.70 8.47
CA ILE A 90 3.30 9.10 9.29
C ILE A 90 2.89 9.29 10.75
N LEU A 91 1.75 9.94 11.00
CA LEU A 91 1.26 10.18 12.36
C LEU A 91 0.86 8.87 13.03
N GLU A 92 0.16 7.98 12.33
CA GLU A 92 -0.20 6.65 12.84
C GLU A 92 1.04 5.82 13.21
N VAL A 93 2.09 5.85 12.39
CA VAL A 93 3.35 5.16 12.68
C VAL A 93 4.06 5.75 13.89
N LEU A 94 4.01 7.07 14.07
CA LEU A 94 4.57 7.74 15.24
C LEU A 94 3.76 7.45 16.50
N GLU A 95 2.43 7.39 16.41
CA GLU A 95 1.56 7.00 17.51
C GLU A 95 1.91 5.59 17.99
N ASN A 96 2.03 4.62 17.08
CA ASN A 96 2.46 3.27 17.41
C ASN A 96 3.86 3.23 18.04
N PHE A 97 4.79 4.06 17.55
CA PHE A 97 6.11 4.19 18.15
C PHE A 97 6.04 4.75 19.57
N PHE A 98 5.26 5.80 19.81
CA PHE A 98 5.12 6.41 21.13
C PHE A 98 4.44 5.47 22.12
N ALA A 99 3.44 4.70 21.69
CA ALA A 99 2.84 3.64 22.49
C ALA A 99 3.87 2.54 22.88
N GLU A 100 4.77 2.16 21.97
CA GLU A 100 5.83 1.16 22.26
C GLU A 100 6.81 1.63 23.35
N ILE A 101 7.07 2.94 23.41
CA ILE A 101 8.03 3.51 24.37
C ILE A 101 7.36 4.20 25.57
N GLU A 102 6.03 4.13 25.70
CA GLU A 102 5.27 4.84 26.74
C GLU A 102 5.70 4.42 28.15
N SER A 103 6.03 3.14 28.34
CA SER A 103 6.47 2.60 29.62
C SER A 103 7.95 2.82 29.92
N ALA A 104 8.72 3.43 29.03
CA ALA A 104 10.16 3.61 29.22
C ALA A 104 10.45 4.70 30.27
N THR A 105 11.18 4.36 31.32
CA THR A 105 11.55 5.31 32.37
C THR A 105 12.93 5.93 32.11
N LEU A 106 13.22 7.09 32.72
CA LEU A 106 14.55 7.73 32.61
C LEU A 106 15.70 6.80 33.06
N PRO A 107 15.58 6.02 34.15
CA PRO A 107 16.56 4.99 34.49
C PRO A 107 16.79 3.95 33.38
N ASP A 108 15.72 3.45 32.75
CA ASP A 108 15.83 2.46 31.67
C ASP A 108 16.60 3.03 30.47
N ILE A 109 16.31 4.28 30.12
CA ILE A 109 16.99 5.00 29.04
C ILE A 109 18.47 5.17 29.36
N ALA A 110 18.80 5.59 30.58
CA ALA A 110 20.18 5.79 31.01
C ALA A 110 20.97 4.46 31.05
N GLN A 111 20.31 3.36 31.40
CA GLN A 111 20.91 2.02 31.40
C GLN A 111 21.20 1.52 29.98
N GLU A 112 20.28 1.72 29.03
CA GLU A 112 20.43 1.21 27.66
C GLU A 112 21.33 2.10 26.78
N TYR A 113 21.25 3.43 26.95
CA TYR A 113 21.90 4.39 26.06
C TYR A 113 22.99 5.25 26.71
N GLY A 114 23.15 5.17 28.03
CA GLY A 114 23.98 6.10 28.79
C GLY A 114 23.34 7.48 28.94
N GLN A 115 24.16 8.47 29.29
CA GLN A 115 23.71 9.86 29.44
C GLN A 115 23.56 10.51 28.06
N ILE A 116 22.36 10.44 27.50
CA ILE A 116 21.98 11.09 26.24
C ILE A 116 20.81 12.05 26.45
N THR A 117 20.65 13.00 25.53
CA THR A 117 19.49 13.90 25.58
C THR A 117 18.21 13.13 25.21
N HIS A 118 17.06 13.60 25.70
CA HIS A 118 15.77 13.04 25.30
C HIS A 118 15.54 13.10 23.78
N SER A 119 16.01 14.18 23.14
CA SER A 119 15.96 14.35 21.70
C SER A 119 16.75 13.27 20.95
N GLU A 120 17.96 12.97 21.42
CA GLU A 120 18.79 11.91 20.86
C GLU A 120 18.19 10.53 21.09
N TYR A 121 17.62 10.28 22.27
CA TYR A 121 16.90 9.03 22.58
C TYR A 121 15.77 8.79 21.58
N LEU A 122 14.88 9.77 21.40
CA LEU A 122 13.77 9.68 20.45
C LEU A 122 14.25 9.42 19.03
N ARG A 123 15.31 10.11 18.58
CA ARG A 123 15.88 9.88 17.24
C ARG A 123 16.43 8.47 17.07
N ARG A 124 17.23 7.97 18.02
CA ARG A 124 17.84 6.63 17.94
C ARG A 124 16.78 5.52 17.97
N ARG A 125 15.80 5.62 18.89
CA ARG A 125 14.71 4.64 19.01
C ARG A 125 13.78 4.66 17.80
N SER A 126 13.32 5.84 17.37
CA SER A 126 12.43 5.95 16.21
C SER A 126 13.10 5.51 14.91
N SER A 127 14.39 5.80 14.71
CA SER A 127 15.16 5.28 13.56
C SER A 127 15.21 3.75 13.57
N SER A 128 15.51 3.16 14.74
CA SER A 128 15.56 1.70 14.90
C SER A 128 14.19 1.05 14.65
N TYR A 129 13.13 1.63 15.23
CA TYR A 129 11.75 1.22 15.02
C TYR A 129 11.39 1.24 13.53
N LEU A 130 11.63 2.36 12.83
CA LEU A 130 11.31 2.49 11.41
C LEU A 130 12.13 1.54 10.53
N ARG A 131 13.41 1.34 10.85
CA ARG A 131 14.26 0.36 10.16
C ARG A 131 13.68 -1.06 10.28
N LEU A 132 13.18 -1.42 11.46
CA LEU A 132 12.51 -2.70 11.67
C LEU A 132 11.16 -2.75 10.92
N SER A 133 10.33 -1.72 11.03
CA SER A 133 9.01 -1.66 10.38
C SER A 133 9.09 -1.74 8.85
N ILE A 134 10.03 -1.01 8.22
CA ILE A 134 10.27 -1.07 6.76
C ILE A 134 10.65 -2.49 6.33
N ARG A 135 11.59 -3.11 7.06
CA ARG A 135 12.06 -4.47 6.74
C ARG A 135 10.98 -5.52 7.00
N ARG A 136 10.24 -5.39 8.10
CA ARG A 136 9.14 -6.29 8.46
C ARG A 136 8.05 -6.22 7.40
N LEU A 137 7.58 -5.03 7.02
CA LEU A 137 6.53 -4.89 6.02
C LEU A 137 6.87 -5.55 4.69
N TRP A 138 8.10 -5.37 4.21
CA TRP A 138 8.54 -6.05 2.99
C TRP A 138 8.58 -7.58 3.16
N LYS A 139 9.19 -8.06 4.25
CA LYS A 139 9.33 -9.50 4.52
C LYS A 139 8.01 -10.19 4.80
N GLN A 140 7.02 -9.49 5.36
CA GLN A 140 5.71 -10.10 5.65
C GLN A 140 4.98 -10.47 4.38
N PHE A 141 5.12 -9.69 3.29
CA PHE A 141 4.61 -10.10 1.98
C PHE A 141 5.12 -11.50 1.62
N GLU A 142 6.44 -11.70 1.69
CA GLU A 142 7.09 -12.96 1.33
C GLU A 142 6.75 -14.11 2.28
N LYS A 143 6.34 -13.79 3.52
CA LYS A 143 6.07 -14.78 4.56
C LYS A 143 4.63 -15.31 4.53
N ILE A 144 3.64 -14.45 4.30
CA ILE A 144 2.22 -14.82 4.44
C ILE A 144 1.55 -15.19 3.12
N VAL A 145 2.22 -14.92 2.01
CA VAL A 145 1.71 -15.18 0.65
C VAL A 145 2.36 -16.47 0.14
N ASP A 146 1.52 -17.46 -0.15
CA ASP A 146 1.92 -18.74 -0.73
C ASP A 146 2.15 -18.60 -2.25
N GLU A 147 1.33 -17.79 -2.94
CA GLU A 147 1.42 -17.55 -4.38
C GLU A 147 1.35 -16.07 -4.74
N ASP A 148 2.32 -15.59 -5.54
CA ASP A 148 2.38 -14.20 -6.05
C ASP A 148 2.04 -14.17 -7.55
N VAL A 149 0.92 -13.55 -7.92
CA VAL A 149 0.50 -13.41 -9.33
C VAL A 149 0.94 -12.08 -9.94
N ASN A 150 1.40 -12.10 -11.20
CA ASN A 150 1.77 -10.89 -11.95
C ASN A 150 1.29 -10.92 -13.41
N PRO A 151 -0.03 -10.95 -13.67
CA PRO A 151 -0.55 -10.98 -15.04
C PRO A 151 -0.15 -9.72 -15.84
N MET A 152 0.08 -8.61 -15.17
CA MET A 152 0.43 -7.34 -15.80
C MET A 152 1.91 -7.26 -16.22
N SER A 153 2.77 -8.19 -15.77
CA SER A 153 4.23 -8.13 -15.94
C SER A 153 4.81 -6.76 -15.59
N CYS A 154 4.17 -6.06 -14.66
CA CYS A 154 4.59 -4.74 -14.22
C CYS A 154 5.66 -4.92 -13.14
N PHE A 155 6.70 -4.10 -13.19
CA PHE A 155 7.79 -4.10 -12.21
C PHE A 155 8.29 -5.52 -11.85
N ILE A 156 8.72 -6.29 -12.83
CA ILE A 156 9.12 -7.70 -12.62
C ILE A 156 10.20 -7.86 -11.53
N ASP A 157 11.06 -6.84 -11.36
CA ASP A 157 12.16 -6.83 -10.39
C ASP A 157 11.98 -5.78 -9.27
N ILE A 158 10.81 -5.71 -8.61
CA ILE A 158 10.68 -4.85 -7.42
C ILE A 158 11.59 -5.37 -6.32
N LYS A 159 12.63 -4.60 -6.01
CA LYS A 159 13.54 -4.88 -4.90
C LYS A 159 13.07 -4.22 -3.59
N PRO A 160 13.40 -4.80 -2.42
CA PRO A 160 13.20 -4.14 -1.13
C PRO A 160 13.95 -2.81 -1.04
N PRO A 161 13.55 -1.90 -0.14
CA PRO A 161 14.35 -0.75 0.23
C PRO A 161 15.72 -1.19 0.77
N VAL A 162 16.79 -0.51 0.34
CA VAL A 162 18.16 -0.83 0.73
C VAL A 162 18.70 0.25 1.66
N LEU A 163 19.37 -0.14 2.74
CA LEU A 163 20.02 0.80 3.64
C LEU A 163 21.43 1.13 3.14
N VAL A 164 21.70 2.39 2.83
CA VAL A 164 22.98 2.90 2.35
C VAL A 164 23.36 4.10 3.22
N ASN A 165 24.52 4.03 3.88
CA ASN A 165 25.03 5.10 4.77
C ASN A 165 24.01 5.58 5.80
N GLY A 166 23.27 4.65 6.40
CA GLY A 166 22.25 4.96 7.42
C GLY A 166 20.95 5.56 6.86
N MET A 167 20.79 5.72 5.55
CA MET A 167 19.54 6.15 4.91
C MET A 167 18.99 5.05 4.01
N PHE A 168 17.67 4.99 3.84
CA PHE A 168 17.06 4.05 2.90
C PHE A 168 16.96 4.64 1.49
N ASP A 169 17.38 3.87 0.51
CA ASP A 169 17.00 4.03 -0.89
C ASP A 169 15.79 3.12 -1.19
N ASN A 170 14.72 3.72 -1.72
CA ASN A 170 13.50 3.02 -2.09
C ASN A 170 13.28 2.97 -3.62
N SER A 171 14.33 3.14 -4.42
CA SER A 171 14.21 3.09 -5.88
C SER A 171 14.01 1.64 -6.38
N PRO A 172 13.35 1.44 -7.54
CA PRO A 172 12.52 2.40 -8.27
C PRO A 172 11.16 2.62 -7.59
N ARG A 173 10.69 3.87 -7.51
CA ARG A 173 9.36 4.22 -6.95
C ARG A 173 8.29 4.40 -8.04
N THR A 174 8.75 4.56 -9.26
CA THR A 174 7.95 4.92 -10.43
C THR A 174 8.25 3.96 -11.56
N CYS A 175 7.29 3.80 -12.46
CA CYS A 175 7.45 2.94 -13.63
C CYS A 175 8.23 3.72 -14.69
N ASP A 176 9.55 3.84 -14.48
CA ASP A 176 10.41 4.61 -15.38
C ASP A 176 10.59 3.90 -16.74
N LYS A 177 10.35 2.58 -16.76
CA LYS A 177 10.43 1.69 -17.93
C LYS A 177 9.14 1.58 -18.74
N SER A 178 8.14 2.45 -18.58
CA SER A 178 7.04 2.47 -19.55
C SER A 178 7.53 3.10 -20.86
N GLU A 179 8.36 2.36 -21.60
CA GLU A 179 8.79 2.67 -22.95
C GLU A 179 7.55 2.70 -23.84
N PHE A 180 6.96 3.89 -23.98
CA PHE A 180 5.82 4.24 -24.83
C PHE A 180 4.50 3.45 -24.63
N GLU A 181 4.48 2.15 -24.31
CA GLU A 181 3.28 1.33 -24.10
C GLU A 181 3.47 0.37 -22.92
N CYS A 182 2.59 0.43 -21.93
CA CYS A 182 2.67 -0.38 -20.72
C CYS A 182 1.93 -1.72 -20.91
N LYS A 183 2.54 -2.83 -20.49
CA LYS A 183 1.93 -4.17 -20.54
C LYS A 183 0.59 -4.26 -19.79
N ILE A 184 0.35 -3.40 -18.81
CA ILE A 184 -0.94 -3.31 -18.12
C ILE A 184 -2.10 -2.98 -19.06
N LYS A 185 -1.86 -2.35 -20.22
CA LYS A 185 -2.90 -2.11 -21.23
C LYS A 185 -3.49 -3.42 -21.74
N ASN A 186 -2.66 -4.44 -21.94
CA ASN A 186 -3.15 -5.77 -22.35
C ASN A 186 -3.99 -6.39 -21.24
N PHE A 187 -3.58 -6.27 -19.98
CA PHE A 187 -4.40 -6.71 -18.85
C PHE A 187 -5.78 -6.04 -18.82
N PHE A 188 -5.85 -4.72 -19.03
CA PHE A 188 -7.14 -4.02 -19.15
C PHE A 188 -7.97 -4.47 -20.36
N ARG A 189 -7.31 -4.79 -21.48
CA ARG A 189 -7.99 -5.29 -22.70
C ARG A 189 -8.54 -6.70 -22.51
N GLU A 190 -7.76 -7.59 -21.94
CA GLU A 190 -8.14 -8.99 -21.67
C GLU A 190 -9.27 -9.09 -20.64
N ASN A 191 -9.37 -8.11 -19.74
CA ASN A 191 -10.38 -8.07 -18.69
C ASN A 191 -11.37 -6.90 -18.87
N SER A 192 -11.56 -6.43 -20.11
CA SER A 192 -12.34 -5.21 -20.37
C SER A 192 -13.77 -5.31 -19.84
N GLU A 193 -14.41 -6.46 -19.98
CA GLU A 193 -15.77 -6.69 -19.47
C GLU A 193 -15.87 -6.50 -17.95
N SER A 194 -14.88 -7.02 -17.20
CA SER A 194 -14.84 -6.85 -15.74
C SER A 194 -14.69 -5.38 -15.36
N PHE A 195 -13.82 -4.65 -16.06
CA PHE A 195 -13.62 -3.22 -15.82
C PHE A 195 -14.81 -2.37 -16.25
N ASP A 196 -15.52 -2.73 -17.32
CA ASP A 196 -16.77 -2.10 -17.74
C ASP A 196 -17.87 -2.29 -16.69
N ARG A 197 -18.05 -3.51 -16.17
CA ARG A 197 -19.02 -3.79 -15.09
C ARG A 197 -18.70 -2.97 -13.83
N ILE A 198 -17.43 -2.92 -13.42
CA ILE A 198 -16.99 -2.07 -12.29
C ILE A 198 -17.34 -0.60 -12.56
N LEU A 199 -16.99 -0.09 -13.75
CA LEU A 199 -17.25 1.30 -14.10
C LEU A 199 -18.75 1.62 -14.07
N ASP A 200 -19.59 0.75 -14.60
CA ASP A 200 -21.03 0.97 -14.66
C ASP A 200 -21.70 0.89 -13.30
N ASP A 201 -21.25 -0.02 -12.42
CA ASP A 201 -21.72 -0.05 -11.02
C ASP A 201 -21.29 1.20 -10.24
N LEU A 202 -20.03 1.64 -10.39
CA LEU A 202 -19.56 2.87 -9.74
C LEU A 202 -20.32 4.12 -10.22
N LYS A 203 -20.75 4.17 -11.49
CA LYS A 203 -21.59 5.27 -12.01
C LYS A 203 -23.00 5.30 -11.41
N LYS A 204 -23.51 4.20 -10.86
CA LYS A 204 -24.83 4.17 -10.20
C LYS A 204 -24.83 4.89 -8.85
N ILE A 205 -23.67 5.04 -8.22
CA ILE A 205 -23.50 5.85 -7.01
C ILE A 205 -23.82 7.31 -7.38
N SER A 206 -24.66 7.98 -6.60
CA SER A 206 -25.03 9.38 -6.85
C SER A 206 -23.78 10.28 -6.83
N GLU A 207 -23.76 11.35 -7.62
CA GLU A 207 -22.57 12.21 -7.70
C GLU A 207 -22.22 12.89 -6.37
N ALA A 208 -23.23 13.17 -5.55
CA ALA A 208 -23.08 13.74 -4.21
C ALA A 208 -22.43 12.76 -3.23
N ASP A 209 -22.69 11.46 -3.37
CA ASP A 209 -22.18 10.41 -2.47
C ASP A 209 -20.80 9.88 -2.87
N ARG A 210 -20.25 10.33 -4.01
CA ARG A 210 -18.92 9.91 -4.46
C ARG A 210 -17.84 10.72 -3.74
N ASP A 211 -17.03 10.01 -2.96
CA ASP A 211 -15.76 10.53 -2.46
C ASP A 211 -14.75 10.82 -3.60
N VAL A 212 -13.62 11.41 -3.22
CA VAL A 212 -12.55 11.80 -4.16
C VAL A 212 -11.95 10.60 -4.89
N GLU A 213 -11.76 9.48 -4.21
CA GLU A 213 -11.13 8.29 -4.75
C GLU A 213 -12.01 7.61 -5.80
N THR A 214 -13.30 7.49 -5.50
CA THR A 214 -14.34 6.99 -6.40
C THR A 214 -14.45 7.87 -7.65
N LYS A 215 -14.42 9.21 -7.50
CA LYS A 215 -14.41 10.15 -8.64
C LYS A 215 -13.17 9.93 -9.53
N HIS A 216 -11.99 9.82 -8.95
CA HIS A 216 -10.76 9.57 -9.69
C HIS A 216 -10.76 8.21 -10.39
N ARG A 217 -11.30 7.17 -9.74
CA ARG A 217 -11.43 5.82 -10.30
C ARG A 217 -12.36 5.78 -11.50
N ILE A 218 -13.55 6.37 -11.39
CA ILE A 218 -14.50 6.48 -12.51
C ILE A 218 -13.86 7.21 -13.71
N LYS A 219 -13.23 8.36 -13.46
CA LYS A 219 -12.54 9.12 -14.51
C LYS A 219 -11.45 8.27 -15.18
N SER A 220 -10.61 7.62 -14.39
CA SER A 220 -9.48 6.85 -14.89
C SER A 220 -9.92 5.60 -15.65
N LEU A 221 -10.90 4.84 -15.14
CA LEU A 221 -11.49 3.70 -15.84
C LEU A 221 -12.11 4.12 -17.17
N LYS A 222 -12.93 5.18 -17.18
CA LYS A 222 -13.56 5.70 -18.42
C LYS A 222 -12.51 6.08 -19.46
N GLU A 223 -11.43 6.74 -19.04
CA GLU A 223 -10.34 7.13 -19.93
C GLU A 223 -9.55 5.92 -20.43
N ILE A 224 -9.24 4.95 -19.56
CA ILE A 224 -8.54 3.71 -19.94
C ILE A 224 -9.36 2.90 -20.94
N LEU A 225 -10.62 2.60 -20.61
CA LEU A 225 -11.53 1.78 -21.43
C LEU A 225 -11.74 2.41 -22.82
N ARG A 226 -11.85 3.74 -22.90
CA ARG A 226 -11.94 4.46 -24.18
C ARG A 226 -10.69 4.29 -25.06
N LEU A 227 -9.52 4.04 -24.47
CA LEU A 227 -8.26 3.88 -25.21
C LEU A 227 -8.04 2.45 -25.71
N LEU A 228 -8.61 1.44 -25.06
CA LEU A 228 -8.35 0.03 -25.35
C LEU A 228 -8.61 -0.40 -26.82
N PRO A 229 -9.66 0.10 -27.50
CA PRO A 229 -9.93 -0.25 -28.90
C PRO A 229 -8.87 0.27 -29.88
N TYR A 230 -8.07 1.27 -29.48
CA TYR A 230 -7.12 1.92 -30.37
C TYR A 230 -5.71 1.38 -30.13
N ASN A 231 -5.25 0.48 -31.02
CA ASN A 231 -3.90 -0.10 -30.95
C ASN A 231 -2.79 0.96 -31.00
N ASN A 232 -2.98 2.04 -31.76
CA ASN A 232 -1.98 3.10 -31.93
C ASN A 232 -1.96 4.13 -30.78
N ARG A 233 -2.94 4.09 -29.87
CA ARG A 233 -2.97 5.02 -28.73
C ARG A 233 -2.23 4.42 -27.54
N LYS A 234 -1.12 5.03 -27.21
CA LYS A 234 -0.22 4.60 -26.15
C LYS A 234 -0.86 4.73 -24.76
N PHE A 235 -0.68 3.72 -23.93
CA PHE A 235 -1.02 3.76 -22.51
C PHE A 235 0.25 3.59 -21.67
N SER A 236 0.77 4.70 -21.15
CA SER A 236 1.93 4.68 -20.26
C SER A 236 1.71 5.59 -19.06
N ASN A 237 2.42 5.33 -17.97
CA ASN A 237 2.45 6.25 -16.82
C ASN A 237 3.19 7.55 -17.16
N ARG A 238 3.97 7.58 -18.25
CA ARG A 238 4.59 8.81 -18.77
C ARG A 238 3.57 9.72 -19.47
N GLU A 239 2.75 9.18 -20.35
CA GLU A 239 1.76 9.97 -21.10
C GLU A 239 0.48 10.22 -20.29
N ASN A 240 0.11 9.26 -19.43
CA ASN A 240 -1.13 9.29 -18.67
C ASN A 240 -0.83 9.00 -17.20
N PRO A 241 -0.20 9.95 -16.50
CA PRO A 241 0.30 9.72 -15.16
C PRO A 241 -0.83 9.29 -14.22
N GLN A 242 -0.54 8.26 -13.42
CA GLN A 242 -1.36 7.80 -12.30
C GLN A 242 -2.72 7.18 -12.67
N ARG A 243 -3.09 7.05 -13.95
CA ARG A 243 -4.38 6.44 -14.34
C ARG A 243 -4.53 5.02 -13.81
N CYS A 244 -3.51 4.18 -13.97
CA CYS A 244 -3.55 2.83 -13.40
C CYS A 244 -3.58 2.85 -11.86
N TRP A 245 -2.90 3.82 -11.22
CA TRP A 245 -2.86 3.93 -9.77
C TRP A 245 -4.20 4.34 -9.17
N ASN A 246 -4.98 5.17 -9.86
CA ASN A 246 -6.35 5.49 -9.44
C ASN A 246 -7.30 4.29 -9.57
N CYS A 247 -6.90 3.25 -10.29
CA CYS A 247 -7.66 2.02 -10.49
C CYS A 247 -7.13 0.86 -9.64
N SER A 248 -6.27 1.09 -8.64
CA SER A 248 -5.63 0.03 -7.87
C SER A 248 -6.58 -1.02 -7.30
N ASP A 249 -7.62 -0.63 -6.57
CA ASP A 249 -8.60 -1.57 -6.01
C ASP A 249 -9.29 -2.42 -7.10
N ALA A 250 -9.65 -1.78 -8.22
CA ALA A 250 -10.25 -2.49 -9.35
C ALA A 250 -9.25 -3.48 -9.99
N ILE A 251 -7.99 -3.08 -10.14
CA ILE A 251 -6.92 -3.94 -10.65
C ILE A 251 -6.71 -5.13 -9.72
N LEU A 252 -6.62 -4.91 -8.41
CA LEU A 252 -6.43 -5.97 -7.41
C LEU A 252 -7.63 -6.91 -7.36
N ALA A 253 -8.85 -6.36 -7.40
CA ALA A 253 -10.07 -7.15 -7.46
C ALA A 253 -10.11 -8.03 -8.71
N VAL A 254 -9.78 -7.50 -9.90
CA VAL A 254 -9.73 -8.29 -11.14
C VAL A 254 -8.59 -9.31 -11.12
N THR A 255 -7.43 -8.94 -10.58
CA THR A 255 -6.24 -9.81 -10.47
C THR A 255 -6.44 -11.00 -9.54
N SER A 256 -7.28 -10.87 -8.51
CA SER A 256 -7.61 -11.97 -7.59
C SER A 256 -8.06 -13.22 -8.35
N PRO A 257 -7.57 -14.43 -8.04
CA PRO A 257 -8.01 -15.64 -8.72
C PRO A 257 -9.52 -15.88 -8.63
N GLU A 258 -10.07 -16.64 -9.58
CA GLU A 258 -11.49 -17.04 -9.53
C GLU A 258 -11.78 -17.84 -8.26
N GLY A 259 -12.94 -17.59 -7.63
CA GLY A 259 -13.33 -18.20 -6.36
C GLY A 259 -12.59 -17.69 -5.12
N ALA A 260 -11.53 -16.88 -5.26
CA ALA A 260 -10.80 -16.36 -4.11
C ALA A 260 -11.56 -15.24 -3.39
N HIS A 261 -11.60 -15.31 -2.06
CA HIS A 261 -12.08 -14.23 -1.22
C HIS A 261 -11.03 -13.11 -1.10
N ILE A 262 -11.43 -11.85 -1.19
CA ILE A 262 -10.49 -10.70 -1.15
C ILE A 262 -10.51 -10.10 0.26
N LEU A 263 -9.42 -10.21 0.99
CA LEU A 263 -9.31 -9.69 2.37
C LEU A 263 -8.92 -8.21 2.36
N HIS A 264 -9.75 -7.31 2.90
CA HIS A 264 -9.51 -5.86 2.90
C HIS A 264 -10.09 -5.15 4.14
N HIS A 265 -9.64 -3.93 4.47
CA HIS A 265 -10.30 -3.11 5.52
C HIS A 265 -11.30 -2.08 4.98
N ASN A 266 -11.42 -1.93 3.66
CA ASN A 266 -12.15 -0.81 3.05
C ASN A 266 -13.48 -1.26 2.38
N PRO A 267 -14.54 -1.55 3.17
CA PRO A 267 -15.80 -2.06 2.63
C PRO A 267 -16.51 -1.06 1.70
N GLN A 268 -16.30 0.25 1.89
CA GLN A 268 -16.93 1.29 1.08
C GLN A 268 -16.60 1.12 -0.41
N HIS A 269 -15.34 0.84 -0.74
CA HIS A 269 -14.90 0.72 -2.12
C HIS A 269 -14.91 -0.74 -2.60
N TYR A 270 -14.33 -1.66 -1.82
CA TYR A 270 -14.16 -3.04 -2.26
C TYR A 270 -15.48 -3.78 -2.40
N ASN A 271 -16.49 -3.53 -1.57
CA ASN A 271 -17.76 -4.27 -1.68
C ASN A 271 -18.45 -4.00 -3.02
N SER A 272 -18.51 -2.74 -3.45
CA SER A 272 -19.12 -2.40 -4.74
C SER A 272 -18.30 -2.96 -5.91
N ILE A 273 -16.97 -2.86 -5.84
CA ILE A 273 -16.07 -3.38 -6.88
C ILE A 273 -16.21 -4.91 -6.97
N CYS A 274 -16.08 -5.64 -5.86
CA CYS A 274 -16.15 -7.09 -5.83
C CYS A 274 -17.51 -7.60 -6.33
N LYS A 275 -18.61 -6.99 -5.86
CA LYS A 275 -19.97 -7.33 -6.28
C LYS A 275 -20.15 -7.21 -7.80
N SER A 276 -19.61 -6.16 -8.42
CA SER A 276 -19.76 -5.91 -9.86
C SER A 276 -19.13 -6.99 -10.76
N ILE A 277 -18.17 -7.75 -10.22
CA ILE A 277 -17.45 -8.82 -10.92
C ILE A 277 -17.64 -10.18 -10.25
N ASN A 278 -18.71 -10.35 -9.47
CA ASN A 278 -19.07 -11.60 -8.77
C ASN A 278 -17.95 -12.17 -7.87
N LYS A 279 -17.19 -11.29 -7.21
CA LYS A 279 -16.20 -11.66 -6.20
C LYS A 279 -16.69 -11.36 -4.79
N THR A 280 -16.11 -12.04 -3.82
CA THR A 280 -16.45 -11.88 -2.40
C THR A 280 -15.35 -11.10 -1.69
N GLY A 281 -15.69 -9.93 -1.17
CA GLY A 281 -14.85 -9.20 -0.22
C GLY A 281 -15.03 -9.72 1.20
N VAL A 282 -13.94 -9.80 1.97
CA VAL A 282 -13.93 -10.19 3.38
C VAL A 282 -13.29 -9.07 4.19
N THR A 283 -14.09 -8.46 5.05
CA THR A 283 -13.64 -7.38 5.95
C THR A 283 -13.25 -7.93 7.32
N TYR A 284 -12.29 -7.28 8.00
CA TYR A 284 -11.79 -7.63 9.33
C TYR A 284 -11.89 -6.46 10.33
#